data_AF-A0A9X2VY04-F1
#
_entry.id   AF-A0A9X2VY04-F1
#
_cell.length_a   1.000
_cell.length_b   1.000
_cell.length_c   1.000
_cell.angle_alpha   90.00
_cell.angle_beta   90.00
_cell.angle_gamma   90.00
#
_symmetry.space_group_name_H-M   'P 1'
#
loop_
_entity.id
_entity.type
_entity.pdbx_description
1 polymer ?
#
loop_
_entity_poly.entity_id
_entity_poly.type
_entity_poly.pdbx_seq_one_letter_code
_entity_poly.pdbx_strand_id
1 'polypeptide(L)' 'MSEFATTVRARVESARQSVRAARETGDEELAGLHEADLGNLERLAREHGVDLGDEPAC' A
#
# COMPACT_ATOMS: atom_id res chain seq x y z
N MET A 1 -19.01 -1.94 4.45
CA MET A 1 -17.76 -1.51 3.77
C MET A 1 -17.95 -1.72 2.28
N SER A 2 -17.61 -0.74 1.45
CA SER A 2 -17.68 -0.89 -0.01
C SER A 2 -16.67 -1.95 -0.47
N GLU A 3 -17.01 -2.78 -1.47
CA GLU A 3 -16.07 -3.77 -2.03
C GLU A 3 -14.75 -3.15 -2.47
N PHE A 4 -14.82 -1.92 -3.01
CA PHE A 4 -13.65 -1.13 -3.37
C PHE A 4 -12.71 -0.92 -2.18
N ALA A 5 -13.23 -0.52 -1.02
CA ALA A 5 -12.42 -0.24 0.17
C ALA A 5 -11.72 -1.51 0.68
N THR A 6 -12.42 -2.65 0.65
CA THR A 6 -11.85 -3.96 1.00
C THR A 6 -10.73 -4.35 0.04
N THR A 7 -10.95 -4.20 -1.27
CA THR A 7 -9.94 -4.54 -2.29
C THR A 7 -8.72 -3.62 -2.21
N VAL A 8 -8.92 -2.31 -2.06
CA VAL A 8 -7.82 -1.34 -1.95
C VAL A 8 -6.98 -1.60 -0.71
N ARG A 9 -7.60 -1.86 0.46
CA ARG A 9 -6.87 -2.20 1.69
C ARG A 9 -6.05 -3.47 1.52
N ALA A 10 -6.64 -4.53 0.97
CA ALA A 10 -5.94 -5.79 0.72
C ALA A 10 -4.73 -5.60 -0.22
N ARG A 11 -4.86 -4.76 -1.25
CA ARG A 11 -3.76 -4.45 -2.17
C ARG A 11 -2.66 -3.63 -1.50
N VAL A 12 -3.02 -2.64 -0.68
CA VAL A 12 -2.05 -1.85 0.10
C VAL A 12 -1.25 -2.73 1.04
N GLU A 13 -1.91 -3.64 1.77
CA GLU A 13 -1.22 -4.58 2.65
C GLU A 13 -0.30 -5.53 1.89
N SER A 14 -0.74 -6.01 0.72
CA SER A 14 0.08 -6.85 -0.16
C SER A 14 1.31 -6.10 -0.66
N ALA A 15 1.14 -4.86 -1.14
CA ALA A 15 2.24 -4.03 -1.62
C ALA A 15 3.25 -3.74 -0.48
N ARG A 16 2.77 -3.43 0.72
CA ARG A 16 3.62 -3.25 1.92
C ARG A 16 4.44 -4.51 2.25
N GLN A 17 3.85 -5.70 2.10
CA GLN A 17 4.57 -6.97 2.26
C GLN A 17 5.61 -7.17 1.16
N SER A 18 5.28 -6.89 -0.10
CA SER A 18 6.22 -7.00 -1.22
C SER A 18 7.40 -6.05 -1.10
N VAL A 19 7.20 -4.81 -0.64
CA VAL A 19 8.30 -3.88 -0.33
C VAL A 19 9.23 -4.47 0.72
N ARG A 20 8.67 -5.01 1.82
CA ARG A 20 9.47 -5.64 2.88
C ARG A 20 10.27 -6.82 2.35
N ALA A 21 9.60 -7.73 1.63
CA ALA A 21 10.25 -8.90 1.05
C ALA A 21 11.39 -8.50 0.09
N ALA A 22 11.15 -7.54 -0.80
CA ALA A 22 12.17 -7.05 -1.73
C ALA A 22 13.38 -6.43 -1.00
N ARG A 23 13.14 -5.69 0.09
CA ARG A 23 14.21 -5.15 0.95
C ARG A 23 14.98 -6.24 1.68
N GLU A 24 14.29 -7.27 2.18
CA GLU A 24 14.92 -8.42 2.84
C GLU A 24 15.79 -9.22 1.88
N THR A 25 15.42 -9.31 0.60
CA THR A 25 16.23 -9.96 -0.44
C THR A 25 17.34 -9.08 -1.00
N GLY A 26 17.41 -7.79 -0.60
CA GLY A 26 18.38 -6.83 -1.12
C GLY A 26 18.09 -6.35 -2.55
N ASP A 27 16.86 -6.52 -3.02
CA ASP A 27 16.42 -6.09 -4.34
C ASP A 27 15.82 -4.69 -4.26
N GLU A 28 16.70 -3.68 -4.31
CA GLU A 28 16.33 -2.27 -4.16
C GLU A 28 15.48 -1.75 -5.33
N GLU A 29 15.68 -2.29 -6.54
CA GLU A 29 14.89 -1.91 -7.71
C GLU A 29 13.44 -2.41 -7.56
N LEU A 30 13.28 -3.68 -7.18
CA LEU A 30 11.97 -4.27 -6.92
C LEU A 30 11.27 -3.59 -5.73
N ALA A 31 12.01 -3.23 -4.68
CA ALA A 31 11.48 -2.45 -3.57
C ALA A 31 10.94 -1.10 -4.04
N GLY A 32 11.69 -0.36 -4.87
CA GLY A 32 11.27 0.92 -5.44
C GLY A 32 10.01 0.81 -6.30
N LEU A 33 9.87 -0.26 -7.09
CA LEU A 33 8.66 -0.53 -7.87
C LEU A 33 7.44 -0.75 -6.97
N HIS A 34 7.58 -1.56 -5.92
CA HIS A 34 6.51 -1.82 -4.97
C HIS A 34 6.15 -0.59 -4.12
N GLU A 35 7.12 0.27 -3.81
CA GLU A 35 6.87 1.54 -3.12
C GLU A 35 6.10 2.54 -4.00
N ALA A 36 6.40 2.59 -5.31
CA ALA A 36 5.65 3.40 -6.25
C ALA A 36 4.20 2.92 -6.40
N ASP A 37 3.98 1.61 -6.45
CA ASP A 37 2.63 1.02 -6.49
C ASP A 37 1.85 1.31 -5.19
N LEU A 38 2.50 1.16 -4.04
CA LEU A 38 1.94 1.50 -2.74
C LEU A 38 1.47 2.95 -2.67
N GLY A 39 2.32 3.91 -3.07
CA GLY A 39 1.96 5.33 -3.09
C GLY A 39 0.78 5.64 -4.02
N ASN A 40 0.66 4.94 -5.16
CA ASN A 40 -0.48 5.09 -6.05
C ASN A 40 -1.78 4.54 -5.44
N LEU A 41 -1.71 3.40 -4.74
CA LEU A 41 -2.85 2.81 -4.04
C LEU A 41 -3.31 3.68 -2.86
N GLU A 42 -2.38 4.28 -2.12
CA GLU A 42 -2.67 5.20 -1.02
C GLU A 42 -3.35 6.48 -1.52
N ARG A 43 -2.88 7.03 -2.64
CA ARG A 43 -3.53 8.18 -3.29
C ARG A 43 -4.94 7.82 -3.77
N LEU A 44 -5.10 6.68 -4.44
CA LEU A 44 -6.40 6.21 -4.92
C LEU A 44 -7.37 6.01 -3.74
N ALA A 45 -6.91 5.43 -2.64
CA ALA A 45 -7.73 5.27 -1.44
C ALA A 45 -8.22 6.63 -0.92
N ARG A 46 -7.34 7.62 -0.80
CA ARG A 46 -7.69 8.99 -0.38
C ARG A 46 -8.68 9.66 -1.33
N GLU A 47 -8.49 9.55 -2.64
CA GLU A 47 -9.39 10.12 -3.65
C GLU A 47 -10.82 9.55 -3.54
N HIS A 48 -10.91 8.28 -3.16
CA HIS A 48 -12.19 7.59 -2.96
C HIS A 48 -12.72 7.65 -1.52
N GLY A 49 -12.06 8.39 -0.62
CA GLY A 49 -12.45 8.51 0.80
C GLY A 49 -12.30 7.21 1.60
N VAL A 50 -11.43 6.31 1.16
CA VAL A 50 -11.08 5.08 1.88
C VAL A 50 -9.96 5.40 2.86
N ASP A 51 -10.29 5.29 4.14
CA ASP A 51 -9.29 5.35 5.20
C ASP A 51 -8.47 4.04 5.22
N LEU A 52 -7.15 4.14 5.16
CA LEU A 52 -6.23 2.99 5.15
C LEU A 52 -5.67 2.67 6.55
N GLY A 53 -6.14 3.34 7.61
CA GLY A 53 -5.65 3.13 8.97
C GLY A 53 -4.24 3.65 9.22
N ASP A 54 -3.72 4.54 8.36
CA ASP A 54 -2.52 5.33 8.63
C ASP A 54 -2.91 6.53 9.50
N GLU A 55 -3.58 6.27 10.62
CA GLU A 55 -3.76 7.29 11.64
C GLU A 55 -2.42 7.43 12.37
N PRO A 56 -1.73 8.59 12.33
CA PRO A 56 -0.89 8.94 13.45
C PRO A 56 -1.84 8.98 14.65
N ALA A 57 -1.67 8.03 15.57
CA ALA A 57 -2.32 8.11 16.87
C ALA A 57 -2.06 9.52 17.43
N CYS A 58 -3.12 10.31 17.56
CA CYS A 58 -3.09 11.61 18.25
C CYS A 58 -2.53 11.47 19.66
#